data_AF-A0AA41VJD6-F1
#
_entry.id   AF-A0AA41VJD6-F1
#
_cell.length_a   1.000
_cell.length_b   1.000
_cell.length_c   1.000
_cell.angle_alpha   90.00
_cell.angle_beta   90.00
_cell.angle_gamma   90.00
#
_symmetry.space_group_name_H-M   'P 1'
#
loop_
_entity.id
_entity.type
_entity.pdbx_description
1 polymer ?
#
loop_
_entity_poly.entity_id
_entity_poly.type
_entity_poly.pdbx_seq_one_letter_code
_entity_poly.pdbx_strand_id
1 'polypeptide(L)'
;NGILNGGDLMAEFEDALVKQRPHCWSGSGLRKSAEVRLKSNIQHRLSELEELPSSRGEDLQMKCLLELYGLKLTDLQSKVRSDVSSEYWLRERCAHPDKQLFDWELMRLPSPAMYGIGDAFAVEADDRQRKKRDAERVSRAEEEEKSRIEIRKRKFFAEVLNASREFQLQAQAVLKRRKQRNDHVQACPFLLASSHVLYLQLKG
;
A
#
# COMPACT_ATOMS: atom_id res chain seq x y z
N ASN A 1 6.36 21.90 61.43
CA ASN A 1 7.04 21.88 60.11
C ASN A 1 7.01 20.46 59.57
N GLY A 2 5.89 20.07 58.97
CA GLY A 2 5.70 18.74 58.41
C GLY A 2 6.35 18.66 57.04
N ILE A 3 7.20 17.66 56.84
CA ILE A 3 7.84 17.37 55.56
C ILE A 3 6.74 16.83 54.64
N LEU A 4 6.36 17.62 53.63
CA LEU A 4 5.43 17.18 52.59
C LEU A 4 6.02 15.96 51.90
N ASN A 5 5.30 14.85 52.01
CA ASN A 5 5.67 13.57 51.42
C ASN A 5 5.67 13.73 49.89
N GLY A 6 6.62 13.15 49.16
CA GLY A 6 6.77 13.38 47.71
C GLY A 6 5.52 13.08 46.87
N GLY A 7 4.61 12.23 47.38
CA GLY A 7 3.30 11.98 46.76
C GLY A 7 2.26 13.09 46.93
N ASP A 8 2.36 13.90 48.00
CA ASP A 8 1.45 15.02 48.29
C ASP A 8 1.73 16.19 47.34
N LEU A 9 3.01 16.48 47.11
CA LEU A 9 3.44 17.50 46.15
C LEU A 9 3.02 17.18 44.70
N MET A 10 3.06 15.89 44.32
CA MET A 10 2.62 15.44 43.00
C MET A 10 1.10 15.55 42.85
N ALA A 11 0.34 15.27 43.90
CA ALA A 11 -1.11 15.43 43.91
C ALA A 11 -1.53 16.91 43.85
N GLU A 12 -0.85 17.79 44.60
CA GLU A 12 -1.06 19.25 44.53
C GLU A 12 -0.69 19.81 43.15
N PHE A 13 0.40 19.33 42.55
CA PHE A 13 0.79 19.73 41.20
C PHE A 13 -0.23 19.29 40.14
N GLU A 14 -0.72 18.06 40.22
CA GLU A 14 -1.71 17.54 39.28
C GLU A 14 -3.06 18.26 39.42
N ASP A 15 -3.51 18.55 40.65
CA ASP A 15 -4.69 19.37 40.92
C ASP A 15 -4.53 20.81 40.40
N ALA A 16 -3.34 21.41 40.57
CA ALA A 16 -3.02 22.72 40.02
C ALA A 16 -3.07 22.74 38.47
N LEU A 17 -2.56 21.69 37.82
CA LEU A 17 -2.64 21.55 36.36
C LEU A 17 -4.09 21.40 35.88
N VAL A 18 -4.90 20.60 36.58
CA VAL A 18 -6.34 20.43 36.25
C VAL A 18 -7.10 21.74 36.39
N LYS A 19 -6.78 22.56 37.40
CA LYS A 19 -7.36 23.90 37.60
C LYS A 19 -6.89 24.94 36.58
N GLN A 20 -5.64 24.86 36.10
CA GLN A 20 -5.08 25.78 35.09
C GLN A 20 -5.51 25.44 33.66
N ARG A 21 -5.71 24.16 33.33
CA ARG A 21 -6.01 23.67 31.97
C ARG A 21 -7.17 24.38 31.25
N PRO A 22 -8.28 24.77 31.90
CA PRO A 22 -9.36 25.53 31.25
C PRO A 22 -8.98 26.96 30.87
N HIS A 23 -7.97 27.54 31.55
CA HIS A 23 -7.48 28.89 31.29
C HIS A 23 -6.35 28.93 30.25
N CYS A 24 -5.74 27.77 29.96
CA CYS A 24 -4.71 27.64 28.93
C CYS A 24 -5.37 27.50 27.54
N TRP A 25 -5.13 28.47 26.66
CA TRP A 25 -5.47 28.30 25.25
C TRP A 25 -4.59 27.23 24.62
N SER A 26 -5.18 26.34 23.83
CA SER A 26 -4.41 25.37 23.08
C SER A 26 -3.53 26.07 22.03
N GLY A 27 -2.31 25.55 21.81
CA GLY A 27 -1.41 26.09 20.79
C GLY A 27 -2.04 26.08 19.38
N SER A 28 -2.89 25.08 19.09
CA SER A 28 -3.67 25.03 17.85
C SER A 28 -4.73 26.14 17.78
N GLY A 29 -5.37 26.47 18.90
CA GLY A 29 -6.31 27.59 19.01
C GLY A 29 -5.63 28.95 18.78
N LEU A 30 -4.46 29.16 19.38
CA LEU A 30 -3.64 30.36 19.17
C LEU A 30 -3.21 30.50 17.70
N ARG A 31 -2.78 29.40 17.07
CA ARG A 31 -2.38 29.40 15.66
C ARG A 31 -3.55 29.78 14.74
N LYS A 32 -4.71 29.17 14.94
CA LYS A 32 -5.94 29.51 14.19
C LYS A 32 -6.33 30.98 14.37
N SER A 33 -6.29 31.48 15.60
CA SER A 33 -6.57 32.90 15.87
C SER A 33 -5.59 33.83 15.16
N ALA A 34 -4.30 33.50 15.15
CA ALA A 34 -3.28 34.26 14.43
C ALA A 34 -3.50 34.24 12.91
N GLU A 35 -3.85 33.09 12.32
CA GLU A 35 -4.17 32.96 10.90
C GLU A 35 -5.40 33.80 10.51
N VAL A 36 -6.45 33.80 11.34
CA VAL A 36 -7.64 34.62 11.10
C VAL A 36 -7.28 36.11 11.09
N ARG A 37 -6.50 36.58 12.08
CA ARG A 37 -6.05 37.99 12.14
C ARG A 37 -5.21 38.38 10.93
N LEU A 38 -4.34 37.49 10.47
CA LEU A 38 -3.52 37.73 9.28
C LEU A 38 -4.39 37.85 8.04
N LYS A 39 -5.33 36.91 7.85
CA LYS A 39 -6.27 36.93 6.71
C LYS A 39 -7.12 38.19 6.69
N SER A 40 -7.68 38.60 7.84
CA SER A 40 -8.48 39.82 7.92
C SER A 40 -7.65 41.07 7.59
N ASN A 41 -6.39 41.13 8.04
CA ASN A 41 -5.49 42.24 7.72
C ASN A 41 -5.17 42.29 6.22
N ILE A 42 -4.86 41.15 5.60
CA ILE A 42 -4.62 41.07 4.15
C ILE A 42 -5.86 41.51 3.37
N GLN A 43 -7.05 41.06 3.77
CA GLN A 43 -8.32 41.46 3.12
C GLN A 43 -8.56 42.97 3.25
N HIS A 44 -8.36 43.52 4.44
CA HIS A 44 -8.46 44.97 4.68
C HIS A 44 -7.49 45.76 3.79
N ARG A 45 -6.24 45.31 3.71
CA ARG A 45 -5.22 45.98 2.88
C ARG A 45 -5.54 45.88 1.39
N LEU A 46 -6.08 44.75 0.94
CA LEU A 46 -6.54 44.59 -0.45
C LEU A 46 -7.66 45.57 -0.78
N SER A 47 -8.66 45.73 0.10
CA SER A 47 -9.71 46.74 -0.12
C SER A 47 -9.17 48.16 -0.17
N GLU A 48 -8.21 48.52 0.70
CA GLU A 48 -7.56 49.83 0.63
C GLU A 48 -6.86 50.07 -0.70
N LEU A 49 -6.14 49.06 -1.21
CA LEU A 49 -5.36 49.18 -2.45
C LEU A 49 -6.24 49.22 -3.71
N GLU A 50 -7.40 48.55 -3.70
CA GLU A 50 -8.35 48.54 -4.81
C GLU A 50 -9.14 49.86 -4.93
N GLU A 51 -9.33 50.59 -3.83
CA GLU A 51 -10.05 51.86 -3.79
C GLU A 51 -9.18 53.10 -4.07
N LEU A 52 -7.87 52.93 -4.31
CA LEU A 52 -6.96 54.07 -4.50
C LEU A 52 -7.21 54.80 -5.82
N PRO A 53 -7.35 56.15 -5.81
CA PRO A 53 -7.53 56.92 -7.04
C PRO A 53 -6.26 56.90 -7.89
N SER A 54 -6.44 56.67 -9.20
CA SER A 54 -5.36 56.62 -10.19
C SER A 54 -4.68 57.97 -10.47
N SER A 55 -5.03 59.02 -9.72
CA SER A 55 -4.48 60.38 -9.86
C SER A 55 -3.24 60.66 -9.01
N ARG A 56 -2.70 59.64 -8.33
CA ARG A 56 -1.46 59.75 -7.54
C ARG A 56 -0.23 59.57 -8.44
N GLY A 57 0.90 60.20 -8.09
CA GLY A 57 2.13 60.15 -8.88
C GLY A 57 2.62 58.74 -9.21
N GLU A 58 3.26 58.59 -10.37
CA GLU A 58 3.59 57.32 -11.02
C GLU A 58 4.38 56.34 -10.13
N ASP A 59 5.38 56.81 -9.37
CA ASP A 59 6.20 55.94 -8.49
C ASP A 59 5.39 55.33 -7.34
N LEU A 60 4.50 56.11 -6.73
CA LEU A 60 3.62 55.62 -5.67
C LEU A 60 2.59 54.64 -6.22
N GLN A 61 2.04 54.93 -7.39
CA GLN A 61 1.10 54.05 -8.07
C GLN A 61 1.73 52.69 -8.40
N MET A 62 2.97 52.68 -8.91
CA MET A 62 3.71 51.46 -9.21
C MET A 62 3.91 50.60 -7.95
N LYS A 63 4.32 51.20 -6.83
CA LYS A 63 4.50 50.49 -5.56
C LYS A 63 3.21 49.88 -5.05
N CYS A 64 2.11 50.63 -5.08
CA CYS A 64 0.78 50.12 -4.69
C CYS A 64 0.32 48.96 -5.60
N LEU A 65 0.62 49.04 -6.90
CA LEU A 65 0.30 47.98 -7.85
C LEU A 65 1.10 46.69 -7.57
N LEU A 66 2.40 46.83 -7.29
CA LEU A 66 3.26 45.70 -6.91
C LEU A 66 2.81 45.05 -5.59
N GLU A 67 2.43 45.86 -4.61
CA GLU A 67 1.87 45.36 -3.35
C GLU A 67 0.55 44.61 -3.59
N LEU A 68 -0.35 45.17 -4.39
CA LEU A 68 -1.64 44.56 -4.73
C LEU A 68 -1.46 43.18 -5.39
N TYR A 69 -0.62 43.10 -6.43
CA TYR A 69 -0.34 41.82 -7.09
C TYR A 69 0.42 40.85 -6.17
N GLY A 70 1.34 41.37 -5.35
CA GLY A 70 2.04 40.57 -4.35
C GLY A 70 1.06 39.90 -3.38
N LEU A 71 0.12 40.67 -2.82
CA LEU A 71 -0.92 40.17 -1.91
C LEU A 71 -1.86 39.17 -2.60
N LYS A 72 -2.30 39.44 -3.84
CA LYS A 72 -3.16 38.52 -4.62
C LYS A 72 -2.48 37.19 -4.93
N LEU A 73 -1.15 37.16 -5.07
CA LEU A 73 -0.38 35.96 -5.38
C LEU A 73 0.16 35.22 -4.15
N THR A 74 -0.14 35.67 -2.94
CA THR A 74 0.38 35.06 -1.69
C THR A 74 0.00 33.58 -1.55
N ASP A 75 -1.25 33.22 -1.82
CA ASP A 75 -1.72 31.83 -1.73
C ASP A 75 -1.01 30.93 -2.74
N LEU A 76 -0.82 31.41 -3.98
CA LEU A 76 -0.08 30.70 -5.01
C LEU A 76 1.39 30.53 -4.60
N GLN A 77 2.01 31.59 -4.09
CA GLN A 77 3.39 31.55 -3.62
C GLN A 77 3.56 30.56 -2.46
N SER A 78 2.63 30.54 -1.52
CA SER A 78 2.61 29.59 -0.39
C SER A 78 2.54 28.15 -0.89
N LYS A 79 1.61 27.88 -1.84
CA LYS A 79 1.46 26.55 -2.44
C LYS A 79 2.73 26.10 -3.16
N VAL A 80 3.29 26.93 -4.04
CA VAL A 80 4.52 26.63 -4.76
C VAL A 80 5.68 26.37 -3.80
N ARG A 81 5.83 27.18 -2.75
CA ARG A 81 6.87 26.97 -1.73
C ARG A 81 6.69 25.66 -0.98
N SER A 82 5.45 25.30 -0.63
CA SER A 82 5.14 24.03 0.03
C SER A 82 5.50 22.85 -0.86
N ASP A 83 5.04 22.85 -2.12
CA ASP A 83 5.26 21.77 -3.08
C ASP A 83 6.75 21.57 -3.36
N VAL A 84 7.47 22.65 -3.64
CA VAL A 84 8.93 22.63 -3.86
C VAL A 84 9.66 22.13 -2.63
N SER A 85 9.26 22.57 -1.43
CA SER A 85 9.89 22.12 -0.20
C SER A 85 9.65 20.64 0.03
N SER A 86 8.43 20.14 -0.17
CA SER A 86 8.14 18.70 -0.02
C SER A 86 8.92 17.86 -1.03
N GLU A 87 9.01 18.28 -2.28
CA GLU A 87 9.80 17.60 -3.32
C GLU A 87 11.29 17.63 -2.99
N TYR A 88 11.81 18.77 -2.54
CA TYR A 88 13.20 18.90 -2.11
C TYR A 88 13.50 17.96 -0.93
N TRP A 89 12.64 17.95 0.10
CA TRP A 89 12.77 17.06 1.25
C TRP A 89 12.69 15.58 0.84
N LEU A 90 11.80 15.22 -0.10
CA LEU A 90 11.72 13.86 -0.62
C LEU A 90 13.00 13.48 -1.36
N ARG A 91 13.53 14.35 -2.23
CA ARG A 91 14.77 14.10 -2.96
C ARG A 91 15.95 13.95 -2.01
N GLU A 92 16.10 14.85 -1.04
CA GLU A 92 17.16 14.77 -0.04
C GLU A 92 17.07 13.47 0.75
N ARG A 93 15.83 13.06 1.09
CA ARG A 93 15.61 11.84 1.84
C ARG A 93 15.85 10.57 1.02
N CYS A 94 15.39 10.54 -0.22
CA CYS A 94 15.47 9.39 -1.10
C CYS A 94 16.78 9.30 -1.90
N ALA A 95 17.62 10.33 -1.89
CA ALA A 95 18.92 10.32 -2.57
C ALA A 95 19.87 9.25 -2.00
N HIS A 96 19.74 8.96 -0.70
CA HIS A 96 20.57 7.98 0.00
C HIS A 96 19.70 7.14 0.94
N PRO A 97 18.91 6.18 0.42
CA PRO A 97 18.06 5.33 1.26
C PRO A 97 18.88 4.55 2.29
N ASP A 98 20.12 4.18 1.94
CA ASP A 98 21.03 3.43 2.82
C ASP A 98 21.46 4.22 4.06
N LYS A 99 21.47 5.56 3.99
CA LYS A 99 21.78 6.45 5.13
C LYS A 99 20.54 6.77 5.97
N GLN A 100 19.37 6.37 5.49
CA GLN A 100 18.06 6.71 6.06
C GLN A 100 17.29 5.50 6.55
N LEU A 101 17.72 4.29 6.19
CA LEU A 101 17.52 3.11 7.00
C LEU A 101 18.14 3.41 8.36
N PHE A 102 17.33 3.97 9.26
CA PHE A 102 17.60 3.82 10.67
C PHE A 102 17.83 2.33 10.88
N ASP A 103 19.01 1.96 11.36
CA ASP A 103 19.15 0.66 11.99
C ASP A 103 18.06 0.63 13.07
N TRP A 104 16.97 -0.07 12.79
CA TRP A 104 15.89 -0.30 13.74
C TRP A 104 16.40 -1.00 15.01
N GLU A 105 17.64 -1.49 14.94
CA GLU A 105 18.46 -1.98 16.04
C GLU A 105 19.04 -0.85 16.92
N LEU A 106 19.48 0.28 16.35
CA LEU A 106 19.99 1.47 17.09
C LEU A 106 18.87 2.38 17.61
N MET A 107 17.69 2.38 16.96
CA MET A 107 16.51 3.14 17.41
C MET A 107 15.65 2.40 18.44
N ARG A 108 15.81 1.08 18.57
CA ARG A 108 15.43 0.41 19.80
C ARG A 108 16.45 0.87 20.83
N LEU A 109 16.08 1.87 21.64
CA LEU A 109 16.80 2.19 22.86
C LEU A 109 17.23 0.85 23.48
N PRO A 110 18.54 0.58 23.66
CA PRO A 110 18.93 -0.48 24.58
C PRO A 110 18.14 -0.20 25.83
N SER A 111 17.21 -1.10 26.19
CA SER A 111 16.41 -0.92 27.39
C SER A 111 17.41 -0.59 28.49
N PRO A 112 17.32 0.57 29.16
CA PRO A 112 18.32 0.92 30.14
C PRO A 112 18.35 -0.20 31.18
N ALA A 113 19.44 -0.98 31.20
CA ALA A 113 19.77 -1.92 32.26
C ALA A 113 20.09 -1.18 33.59
N MET A 114 19.51 0.02 33.77
CA MET A 114 19.82 0.98 34.83
C MET A 114 18.86 0.88 36.01
N TYR A 115 17.84 0.02 35.97
CA TYR A 115 17.05 -0.31 37.17
C TYR A 115 16.82 -1.82 37.28
N GLY A 116 17.85 -2.51 37.76
CA GLY A 116 17.74 -3.88 38.23
C GLY A 116 19.01 -4.67 37.96
N ILE A 117 19.65 -5.11 39.03
CA ILE A 117 20.59 -6.23 39.05
C ILE A 117 19.93 -7.40 38.29
N GLY A 118 20.24 -7.53 37.02
CA GLY A 118 19.70 -8.55 36.12
C GLY A 118 20.86 -9.30 35.51
N ASP A 119 20.92 -10.60 35.81
CA ASP A 119 21.97 -11.51 35.37
C ASP A 119 22.16 -11.47 33.84
N ALA A 120 23.39 -11.29 33.37
CA ALA A 120 23.74 -11.25 31.94
C ALA A 120 23.28 -12.52 31.20
N PHE A 121 23.16 -13.65 31.93
CA PHE A 121 22.66 -14.91 31.38
C PHE A 121 21.13 -14.93 31.12
N ALA A 122 20.34 -14.06 31.76
CA ALA A 122 18.88 -14.01 31.56
C ALA A 122 18.50 -13.39 30.21
N VAL A 123 19.23 -12.36 29.77
CA VAL A 123 19.06 -11.74 28.44
C VAL A 123 19.46 -12.74 27.34
N GLU A 124 20.55 -13.47 27.54
CA GLU A 124 21.03 -14.46 26.57
C GLU A 124 20.08 -15.68 26.44
N ALA A 125 19.40 -16.06 27.53
CA ALA A 125 18.40 -17.12 27.52
C ALA A 125 17.12 -16.73 26.74
N ASP A 126 16.61 -15.49 26.88
CA ASP A 126 15.48 -15.00 26.08
C ASP A 126 15.84 -14.93 24.59
N ASP A 127 17.06 -14.49 24.27
CA ASP A 127 17.57 -14.42 22.90
C ASP A 127 17.70 -15.81 22.25
N ARG A 128 18.18 -16.82 22.99
CA ARG A 128 18.22 -18.21 22.50
C ARG A 128 16.83 -18.74 22.20
N GLN A 129 15.85 -18.44 23.05
CA GLN A 129 14.47 -18.87 22.85
C GLN A 129 13.79 -18.12 21.70
N ARG A 130 14.07 -16.82 21.50
CA ARG A 130 13.63 -16.06 20.33
C ARG A 130 14.16 -16.66 19.04
N LYS A 131 15.49 -16.86 18.96
CA LYS A 131 16.16 -17.47 17.80
C LYS A 131 15.62 -18.87 17.50
N LYS A 132 15.32 -19.67 18.52
CA LYS A 132 14.68 -20.98 18.35
C LYS A 132 13.29 -20.88 17.72
N ARG A 133 12.44 -19.95 18.18
CA ARG A 133 11.11 -19.71 17.60
C ARG A 133 11.19 -19.18 16.17
N ASP A 134 12.16 -18.31 15.88
CA ASP A 134 12.37 -17.77 14.53
C ASP A 134 12.85 -18.86 13.57
N ALA A 135 13.82 -19.68 13.97
CA ALA A 135 14.32 -20.80 13.18
C ALA A 135 13.21 -21.83 12.88
N GLU A 136 12.36 -22.13 13.86
CA GLU A 136 11.21 -23.02 13.66
C GLU A 136 10.18 -22.43 12.67
N ARG A 137 9.89 -21.13 12.77
CA ARG A 137 8.99 -20.44 11.82
C ARG A 137 9.53 -20.47 10.39
N VAL A 138 10.83 -20.23 10.21
CA VAL A 138 11.47 -20.30 8.88
C VAL A 138 11.45 -21.75 8.35
N SER A 139 11.80 -22.73 9.20
CA SER A 139 11.80 -24.15 8.82
C SER A 139 10.42 -24.63 8.35
N ARG A 140 9.35 -24.25 9.05
CA ARG A 140 7.98 -24.61 8.64
C ARG A 140 7.60 -23.98 7.30
N ALA A 141 7.95 -22.70 7.10
CA ALA A 141 7.66 -22.02 5.84
C ALA A 141 8.41 -22.65 4.65
N GLU A 142 9.66 -23.06 4.84
CA GLU A 142 10.43 -23.77 3.79
C GLU A 142 9.86 -25.14 3.46
N GLU A 143 9.40 -25.89 4.48
CA GLU A 143 8.77 -27.20 4.29
C GLU A 143 7.42 -27.08 3.55
N GLU A 144 6.61 -26.08 3.89
CA GLU A 144 5.36 -25.78 3.19
C GLU A 144 5.61 -25.43 1.71
N GLU A 145 6.65 -24.65 1.39
CA GLU A 145 6.97 -24.34 0.00
C GLU A 145 7.46 -25.58 -0.77
N LYS A 146 8.28 -26.44 -0.16
CA LYS A 146 8.68 -27.73 -0.76
C LYS A 146 7.47 -28.60 -1.05
N SER A 147 6.53 -28.72 -0.11
CA SER A 147 5.28 -29.46 -0.29
C SER A 147 4.44 -28.88 -1.44
N ARG A 148 4.30 -27.55 -1.51
CA ARG A 148 3.58 -26.88 -2.62
C ARG A 148 4.24 -27.14 -3.98
N ILE A 149 5.57 -27.14 -4.05
CA ILE A 149 6.30 -27.45 -5.27
C ILE A 149 6.09 -28.90 -5.67
N GLU A 150 6.12 -29.85 -4.73
CA GLU A 150 5.84 -31.26 -5.01
C GLU A 150 4.41 -31.49 -5.53
N ILE A 151 3.42 -30.87 -4.90
CA ILE A 151 2.01 -30.96 -5.34
C ILE A 151 1.87 -30.41 -6.76
N ARG A 152 2.48 -29.26 -7.07
CA ARG A 152 2.50 -28.69 -8.43
C ARG A 152 3.12 -29.65 -9.44
N LYS A 153 4.26 -30.28 -9.11
CA LYS A 153 4.91 -31.28 -9.98
C LYS A 153 4.04 -32.50 -10.21
N ARG A 154 3.46 -33.08 -9.15
CA ARG A 154 2.56 -34.25 -9.26
C ARG A 154 1.34 -33.93 -10.11
N LYS A 155 0.75 -32.75 -9.93
CA LYS A 155 -0.39 -32.27 -10.72
C LYS A 155 -0.03 -32.13 -12.20
N PHE A 156 1.12 -31.52 -12.51
CA PHE A 156 1.60 -31.39 -13.88
C PHE A 156 1.75 -32.75 -14.58
N PHE A 157 2.40 -33.73 -13.94
CA PHE A 157 2.55 -35.06 -14.54
C PHE A 157 1.21 -35.78 -14.69
N ALA A 158 0.29 -35.62 -13.74
CA ALA A 158 -1.05 -36.18 -13.87
C ALA A 158 -1.82 -35.58 -15.05
N GLU A 159 -1.73 -34.27 -15.28
CA GLU A 159 -2.35 -33.59 -16.43
C GLU A 159 -1.77 -34.08 -17.76
N VAL A 160 -0.45 -34.23 -17.86
CA VAL A 160 0.22 -34.77 -19.06
C VAL A 160 -0.22 -36.20 -19.36
N LEU A 161 -0.26 -37.06 -18.33
CA LEU A 161 -0.70 -38.45 -18.49
C LEU A 161 -2.18 -38.54 -18.87
N ASN A 162 -3.03 -37.68 -18.29
CA ASN A 162 -4.45 -37.63 -18.64
C ASN A 162 -4.66 -37.17 -20.09
N ALA A 163 -3.96 -36.12 -20.53
CA ALA A 163 -4.01 -35.62 -21.90
C ALA A 163 -3.55 -36.70 -22.91
N SER A 164 -2.50 -37.46 -22.59
CA SER A 164 -2.04 -38.58 -23.42
C SER A 164 -3.11 -39.68 -23.54
N ARG A 165 -3.76 -40.03 -22.43
CA ARG A 165 -4.86 -41.01 -22.42
C ARG A 165 -6.05 -40.53 -23.26
N GLU A 166 -6.45 -39.28 -23.11
CA GLU A 166 -7.53 -38.67 -23.90
C GLU A 166 -7.20 -38.66 -25.39
N PHE A 167 -5.96 -38.32 -25.75
CA PHE A 167 -5.50 -38.36 -27.14
C PHE A 167 -5.58 -39.78 -27.73
N GLN A 168 -5.18 -40.81 -26.98
CA GLN A 168 -5.31 -42.19 -27.41
C GLN A 168 -6.78 -42.61 -27.62
N LEU A 169 -7.68 -42.21 -26.71
CA LEU A 169 -9.12 -42.47 -26.84
C LEU A 169 -9.71 -41.76 -28.07
N GLN A 170 -9.30 -40.52 -28.33
CA GLN A 170 -9.71 -39.77 -29.51
C GLN A 170 -9.22 -40.43 -30.81
N ALA A 171 -7.96 -40.86 -30.85
CA ALA A 171 -7.41 -41.59 -31.99
C ALA A 171 -8.18 -42.90 -32.27
N GLN A 172 -8.50 -43.66 -31.22
CA GLN A 172 -9.30 -44.88 -31.36
C GLN A 172 -10.72 -44.58 -31.87
N ALA A 173 -11.36 -43.51 -31.37
CA ALA A 173 -12.68 -43.09 -31.84
C ALA A 173 -12.67 -42.68 -33.32
N VAL A 174 -11.62 -41.99 -33.78
CA VAL A 174 -11.44 -41.63 -35.20
C VAL A 174 -11.28 -42.88 -36.06
N LEU A 175 -10.46 -43.84 -35.64
CA LEU A 175 -10.28 -45.11 -36.35
C LEU A 175 -11.59 -45.90 -36.47
N LYS A 176 -12.38 -45.99 -35.38
CA LYS A 176 -13.69 -46.64 -35.39
C LYS A 176 -14.66 -45.96 -36.37
N ARG A 177 -14.73 -44.63 -36.37
CA ARG A 177 -15.55 -43.86 -37.34
C ARG A 177 -15.10 -44.07 -38.78
N ARG A 178 -13.79 -44.15 -39.03
CA ARG A 178 -13.24 -44.44 -40.37
C ARG A 178 -13.65 -45.85 -40.82
N LYS A 179 -13.53 -46.84 -39.94
CA LYS A 179 -13.97 -48.22 -40.24
C LYS A 179 -15.46 -48.28 -40.57
N GLN A 180 -16.32 -47.69 -39.73
CA GLN A 180 -17.76 -47.63 -39.99
C GLN A 180 -18.10 -47.03 -41.36
N ARG A 181 -17.42 -45.95 -41.76
CA ARG A 181 -17.60 -45.37 -43.11
C ARG A 181 -17.15 -46.32 -44.23
N ASN A 182 -16.01 -46.98 -44.07
CA ASN A 182 -15.51 -47.94 -45.07
C ASN A 182 -16.43 -49.15 -45.20
N ASP A 183 -16.89 -49.72 -44.07
CA ASP A 183 -17.83 -50.84 -44.04
C ASP A 183 -19.16 -50.46 -44.74
N HIS A 184 -19.65 -49.23 -44.51
CA HIS A 184 -20.84 -48.70 -45.18
C HIS A 184 -20.64 -48.56 -46.70
N VAL A 185 -19.50 -48.00 -47.14
CA VAL A 185 -19.16 -47.88 -48.57
C VAL A 185 -19.06 -49.25 -49.25
N GLN A 186 -18.50 -50.27 -48.58
CA GLN A 186 -18.43 -51.63 -49.12
C GLN A 186 -19.82 -52.31 -49.21
N ALA A 187 -20.75 -51.96 -48.32
CA ALA A 187 -22.12 -52.48 -48.37
C ALA A 187 -23.01 -51.79 -49.43
N CYS A 188 -22.69 -50.55 -49.84
CA CYS A 188 -23.47 -49.78 -50.81
C CYS A 188 -23.70 -50.50 -52.15
N PRO A 189 -22.70 -51.10 -52.83
CA PRO A 189 -22.91 -51.85 -54.07
C PRO A 189 -23.86 -53.05 -53.89
N PHE A 190 -23.79 -53.73 -52.74
CA PHE A 190 -24.63 -54.89 -52.42
C PHE A 190 -26.09 -54.49 -52.19
N LEU A 191 -26.32 -53.36 -51.50
CA LEU A 191 -27.65 -52.81 -51.26
C LEU A 191 -28.28 -52.22 -52.53
N LEU A 192 -27.48 -51.57 -53.39
CA LEU A 192 -27.92 -51.07 -54.68
C LEU A 192 -28.26 -52.21 -55.65
N ALA A 193 -27.45 -53.27 -55.70
CA ALA A 193 -27.74 -54.47 -56.49
C ALA A 193 -29.01 -55.17 -56.00
N SER A 194 -29.18 -55.32 -54.69
CA SER A 194 -30.40 -55.91 -54.11
C SER A 194 -31.65 -55.07 -54.39
N SER A 195 -31.54 -53.74 -54.35
CA SER A 195 -32.63 -52.83 -54.70
C SER A 195 -32.96 -52.86 -56.19
N HIS A 196 -31.95 -53.00 -57.06
CA HIS A 196 -32.14 -53.14 -58.51
C HIS A 196 -32.81 -54.48 -58.89
N VAL A 197 -32.44 -55.58 -58.22
CA VAL A 197 -33.09 -56.90 -58.39
C VAL A 197 -34.56 -56.85 -57.93
N LEU A 198 -34.84 -56.23 -56.78
CA LEU A 198 -36.21 -56.02 -56.30
C LEU A 198 -37.04 -55.14 -57.25
N TYR A 199 -36.44 -54.08 -57.79
CA TYR A 199 -37.09 -53.20 -58.77
C TYR A 199 -37.41 -53.93 -60.08
N LEU A 200 -36.53 -54.83 -60.55
CA LEU A 200 -36.78 -55.67 -61.72
C LEU A 200 -37.86 -56.73 -61.48
N GLN A 201 -37.96 -57.30 -60.27
CA GLN A 201 -39.03 -58.24 -59.90
C GLN A 201 -40.41 -57.58 -59.75
N LEU A 202 -40.48 -56.27 -59.49
CA LEU A 202 -41.74 -55.54 -59.35
C LEU A 202 -42.25 -54.95 -60.68
N LYS A 203 -41.43 -54.95 -61.74
CA LYS A 203 -41.76 -54.38 -63.06
C LYS A 203 -42.00 -55.43 -64.16
N GLY A 204 -41.83 -56.71 -63.87
CA GLY A 204 -42.21 -57.84 -64.74
C GLY A 204 -43.37 -58.61 -64.12
#